data_AF-A0A817MRI0-F1
#
_entry.id   AF-A0A817MRI0-F1
#
_cell.length_a   1.000
_cell.length_b   1.000
_cell.length_c   1.000
_cell.angle_alpha   90.00
_cell.angle_beta   90.00
_cell.angle_gamma   90.00
#
_symmetry.space_group_name_H-M   'P 1'
#
loop_
_entity.id
_entity.type
_entity.pdbx_description
1 polymer ?
#
loop_
_entity_poly.entity_id
_entity_poly.type
_entity_poly.pdbx_seq_one_letter_code
_entity_poly.pdbx_strand_id
1 'polypeptide(L)'
;MSGSLHVVMSQTGLSSMKKFNEFQINNTACSSKHDGINVDIDEENLSNNSNSQHSLEDEGIGDSSTLSNNQNDEITIKFAIKEARDLPQSNAEYVVCRYTFINPKLDQTILSEKSSTNNDNEQKSRQFSFNHENEYIFPMTDQFLSTCFESVVSIDVWYQYNTKSQANDIIQNNEFNRRNILIQEISQHWKDVKRHVQFSVEIHELDLLGQWKPVEVDAQEKIISGGIYRLKQGQSKRLVIQLRIIPRSDPMPLLLHEVRSVEIGSITTKSIHEPCQLDSYQDEDLQCLRAKWFSYIEKRKIYLESQINNLSEQTNKTQIDIHRESILLQELVRLAEEHNIASFPPSSSGIPGKLFE
;
A
#
# COMPACT_ATOMS: atom_id res chain seq x y z
N MET A 1 -6.00 7.56 -5.21
CA MET A 1 -7.20 8.24 -4.69
C MET A 1 -7.46 7.69 -3.29
N SER A 2 -7.62 8.54 -2.28
CA SER A 2 -7.82 8.13 -0.88
C SER A 2 -9.27 8.39 -0.45
N GLY A 3 -9.98 7.33 -0.05
CA GLY A 3 -11.24 7.47 0.67
C GLY A 3 -11.02 7.76 2.16
N SER A 4 -12.03 8.27 2.84
CA SER A 4 -12.00 8.50 4.29
C SER A 4 -13.24 7.89 4.95
N LEU A 5 -13.08 7.39 6.18
CA LEU A 5 -14.16 6.83 6.99
C LEU A 5 -14.24 7.63 8.30
N HIS A 6 -15.44 8.11 8.64
CA HIS A 6 -15.67 8.83 9.87
C HIS A 6 -16.20 7.89 10.96
N VAL A 7 -15.34 7.62 11.94
CA VAL A 7 -15.59 6.74 13.08
C VAL A 7 -15.54 7.58 14.35
N VAL A 8 -16.55 7.41 15.21
CA VAL A 8 -16.66 8.10 16.50
C VAL A 8 -16.61 7.05 17.61
N MET A 9 -15.73 7.28 18.57
CA MET A 9 -15.66 6.50 19.80
C MET A 9 -15.79 7.46 20.98
N SER A 10 -16.75 7.19 21.86
CA SER A 10 -16.99 8.01 23.05
C SER A 10 -17.22 7.14 24.28
N GLN A 11 -16.64 7.53 25.40
CA GLN A 11 -16.89 6.91 26.69
C GLN A 11 -18.10 7.60 27.35
N THR A 12 -19.02 6.82 27.91
CA THR A 12 -20.19 7.33 28.63
C THR A 12 -20.26 6.69 30.02
N GLY A 13 -19.88 7.41 31.08
CA GLY A 13 -20.00 6.95 32.47
C GLY A 13 -18.90 7.49 33.39
N LEU A 14 -19.27 7.83 34.64
CA LEU A 14 -18.32 8.14 35.70
C LEU A 14 -17.90 6.83 36.41
N SER A 15 -16.77 6.24 36.02
CA SER A 15 -15.92 5.52 36.97
C SER A 15 -14.44 5.72 36.65
N SER A 16 -13.61 5.61 37.69
CA SER A 16 -12.28 6.17 37.94
C SER A 16 -11.35 6.40 36.73
N MET A 17 -11.49 7.58 36.10
CA MET A 17 -10.50 8.17 35.17
C MET A 17 -9.07 8.30 35.75
N LYS A 18 -8.87 8.10 37.06
CA LYS A 18 -7.55 8.15 37.69
C LYS A 18 -6.62 7.02 37.23
N LYS A 19 -7.12 5.78 37.09
CA LYS A 19 -6.29 4.64 36.70
C LYS A 19 -5.82 4.71 35.24
N PHE A 20 -6.68 5.17 34.31
CA PHE A 20 -6.31 5.26 32.88
C PHE A 20 -5.28 6.36 32.61
N ASN A 21 -5.41 7.52 33.28
CA ASN A 21 -4.44 8.61 33.17
C ASN A 21 -3.12 8.32 33.91
N GLU A 22 -3.13 7.69 35.09
CA GLU A 22 -1.89 7.27 35.77
C GLU A 22 -1.10 6.24 34.96
N PHE A 23 -1.77 5.31 34.26
CA PHE A 23 -1.11 4.34 33.37
C PHE A 23 -0.47 5.02 32.14
N GLN A 24 -1.10 6.06 31.60
CA GLN A 24 -0.60 6.80 30.43
C GLN A 24 0.63 7.67 30.77
N ILE A 25 0.69 8.24 31.98
CA ILE A 25 1.80 9.07 32.47
C ILE A 25 3.05 8.23 32.76
N ASN A 26 2.90 7.02 33.31
CA ASN A 26 4.04 6.17 33.68
C ASN A 26 4.84 5.62 32.48
N ASN A 27 4.26 5.60 31.26
CA ASN A 27 4.93 5.11 30.05
C ASN A 27 5.51 6.20 29.13
N THR A 28 5.33 7.49 29.44
CA THR A 28 5.83 8.60 28.60
C THR A 28 7.18 9.18 29.07
N ALA A 29 7.74 8.71 30.19
CA ALA A 29 9.02 9.18 30.72
C ALA A 29 10.20 8.30 30.27
N CYS A 30 10.56 8.31 28.98
CA CYS A 30 11.92 7.96 28.54
C CYS A 30 12.23 8.57 27.16
N SER A 31 12.52 9.87 27.15
CA SER A 31 13.19 10.54 26.04
C SER A 31 14.68 10.60 26.37
N SER A 32 15.47 9.77 25.68
CA SER A 32 16.93 9.79 25.76
C SER A 32 17.48 11.01 25.02
N LYS A 33 18.14 11.89 25.77
CA LYS A 33 19.07 12.88 25.23
C LYS A 33 20.40 12.17 24.94
N HIS A 34 20.85 12.27 23.70
CA HIS A 34 22.24 12.01 23.34
C HIS A 34 23.12 13.14 23.89
N ASP A 35 24.17 12.79 24.62
CA ASP A 35 25.49 13.45 24.54
C ASP A 35 26.55 12.60 25.27
N GLY A 36 27.67 12.36 24.59
CA GLY A 36 29.02 12.43 25.18
C GLY A 36 29.54 11.30 26.08
N ILE A 37 30.18 10.30 25.45
CA ILE A 37 31.59 9.87 25.66
C ILE A 37 32.04 9.35 27.06
N ASN A 38 32.52 8.09 27.00
CA ASN A 38 33.67 7.45 27.66
C ASN A 38 33.56 6.57 28.93
N VAL A 39 34.11 5.36 28.72
CA VAL A 39 35.11 4.63 29.54
C VAL A 39 34.62 3.53 30.49
N ASP A 40 34.93 2.30 30.03
CA ASP A 40 35.57 1.18 30.72
C ASP A 40 34.82 0.25 31.72
N ILE A 41 34.87 -1.04 31.31
CA ILE A 41 35.43 -2.20 32.02
C ILE A 41 34.53 -2.98 33.01
N ASP A 42 34.24 -4.19 32.52
CA ASP A 42 34.35 -5.53 33.11
C ASP A 42 33.43 -6.03 34.24
N GLU A 43 32.74 -7.11 33.85
CA GLU A 43 32.72 -8.45 34.44
C GLU A 43 32.11 -8.74 35.83
N GLU A 44 31.14 -9.65 35.74
CA GLU A 44 31.04 -10.91 36.47
C GLU A 44 30.26 -11.05 37.79
N ASN A 45 29.38 -12.07 37.73
CA ASN A 45 29.05 -13.09 38.72
C ASN A 45 28.00 -12.85 39.81
N LEU A 46 26.81 -13.40 39.52
CA LEU A 46 26.24 -14.60 40.17
C LEU A 46 26.50 -14.81 41.67
N SER A 47 25.41 -14.81 42.46
CA SER A 47 24.76 -16.04 42.97
C SER A 47 24.21 -15.95 44.40
N ASN A 48 23.03 -16.58 44.58
CA ASN A 48 22.53 -17.28 45.78
C ASN A 48 22.20 -16.39 47.02
N ASN A 49 21.25 -16.70 47.92
CA ASN A 49 20.52 -17.92 48.19
C ASN A 49 19.24 -17.63 49.02
N SER A 50 18.42 -18.67 49.02
CA SER A 50 17.14 -19.01 49.68
C SER A 50 16.86 -18.69 51.17
N ASN A 51 15.54 -18.55 51.41
CA ASN A 51 14.67 -19.07 52.50
C ASN A 51 14.88 -18.75 53.98
N SER A 52 13.78 -18.32 54.63
CA SER A 52 13.28 -18.96 55.87
C SER A 52 11.79 -18.68 56.11
N GLN A 53 11.08 -19.72 56.56
CA GLN A 53 9.68 -19.73 57.00
C GLN A 53 9.58 -19.43 58.50
N HIS A 54 8.48 -18.84 58.97
CA HIS A 54 7.96 -19.11 60.33
C HIS A 54 6.44 -18.89 60.42
N SER A 55 5.80 -19.76 61.20
CA SER A 55 4.38 -20.09 61.34
C SER A 55 3.66 -19.33 62.48
N LEU A 56 2.33 -19.17 62.33
CA LEU A 56 1.17 -19.34 63.25
C LEU A 56 1.22 -18.70 64.68
N GLU A 57 0.18 -18.11 65.29
CA GLU A 57 -1.25 -18.48 65.44
C GLU A 57 -2.04 -17.35 66.20
N ASP A 58 -3.39 -17.41 66.15
CA ASP A 58 -4.39 -17.15 67.23
C ASP A 58 -5.45 -15.99 67.23
N GLU A 59 -6.72 -16.44 67.20
CA GLU A 59 -8.00 -16.02 67.87
C GLU A 59 -8.69 -14.64 67.70
N GLY A 60 -9.83 -14.62 66.99
CA GLY A 60 -11.19 -14.67 67.58
C GLY A 60 -11.95 -13.40 68.08
N ILE A 61 -13.15 -13.17 67.50
CA ILE A 61 -14.38 -12.43 67.97
C ILE A 61 -14.36 -10.90 67.73
N GLY A 62 -15.35 -10.21 67.12
CA GLY A 62 -16.70 -10.50 66.64
C GLY A 62 -17.42 -9.16 66.31
N ASP A 63 -18.49 -9.26 65.54
CA ASP A 63 -19.55 -8.28 65.25
C ASP A 63 -19.53 -7.35 64.02
N SER A 64 -20.73 -7.34 63.44
CA SER A 64 -21.19 -6.96 62.11
C SER A 64 -21.52 -5.47 61.99
N SER A 65 -21.15 -4.84 60.88
CA SER A 65 -22.05 -3.93 60.14
C SER A 65 -21.44 -3.51 58.80
N THR A 66 -21.99 -4.09 57.73
CA THR A 66 -22.35 -3.44 56.46
C THR A 66 -21.62 -2.15 56.07
N LEU A 67 -20.87 -2.21 54.97
CA LEU A 67 -21.03 -1.31 53.81
C LEU A 67 -20.35 -1.95 52.58
N SER A 68 -21.17 -2.73 51.88
CA SER A 68 -20.95 -3.13 50.49
C SER A 68 -20.75 -1.90 49.60
N ASN A 69 -19.55 -1.72 49.07
CA ASN A 69 -19.29 -0.90 47.89
C ASN A 69 -18.29 -1.64 46.99
N ASN A 70 -18.69 -2.83 46.54
CA ASN A 70 -18.17 -3.35 45.27
C ASN A 70 -18.88 -2.55 44.17
N GLN A 71 -18.42 -1.33 43.90
CA GLN A 71 -18.67 -0.74 42.59
C GLN A 71 -17.81 -1.54 41.62
N ASN A 72 -18.44 -2.38 40.81
CA ASN A 72 -17.79 -2.96 39.65
C ASN A 72 -17.36 -1.77 38.79
N ASP A 73 -16.06 -1.48 38.75
CA ASP A 73 -15.49 -0.49 37.84
C ASP A 73 -15.70 -1.01 36.42
N GLU A 74 -16.84 -0.69 35.80
CA GLU A 74 -17.16 -1.01 34.43
C GLU A 74 -17.05 0.26 33.58
N ILE A 75 -16.53 0.11 32.35
CA ILE A 75 -16.43 1.18 31.36
C ILE A 75 -17.38 0.90 30.21
N THR A 76 -18.23 1.88 29.89
CA THR A 76 -19.10 1.83 28.72
C THR A 76 -18.48 2.64 27.59
N ILE A 77 -18.23 1.96 26.46
CA ILE A 77 -17.70 2.55 25.24
C ILE A 77 -18.78 2.49 24.17
N LYS A 78 -19.09 3.65 23.61
CA LYS A 78 -19.99 3.80 22.47
C LYS A 78 -19.16 3.91 21.19
N PHE A 79 -19.41 3.02 20.24
CA PHE A 79 -18.73 2.96 18.95
C PHE A 79 -19.73 3.20 17.82
N ALA A 80 -19.45 4.20 16.99
CA ALA A 80 -20.33 4.58 15.89
C ALA A 80 -19.54 4.78 14.59
N ILE A 81 -20.07 4.23 13.49
CA ILE A 81 -19.62 4.55 12.13
C ILE A 81 -20.69 5.45 11.54
N LYS A 82 -20.30 6.65 11.11
CA LYS A 82 -21.27 7.67 10.67
C LYS A 82 -21.31 7.81 9.16
N GLU A 83 -20.16 7.78 8.49
CA GLU A 83 -20.10 8.00 7.05
C GLU A 83 -18.78 7.54 6.43
N ALA A 84 -18.82 7.21 5.13
CA ALA A 84 -17.65 7.03 4.28
C ALA A 84 -17.68 8.06 3.15
N ARG A 85 -16.53 8.70 2.88
CA ARG A 85 -16.38 9.76 1.88
C ARG A 85 -15.26 9.46 0.89
N ASP A 86 -15.37 10.02 -0.32
CA ASP A 86 -14.31 9.99 -1.35
C ASP A 86 -13.84 8.59 -1.77
N LEU A 87 -14.73 7.60 -1.66
CA LEU A 87 -14.45 6.26 -2.14
C LEU A 87 -14.34 6.23 -3.69
N PRO A 88 -13.58 5.30 -4.29
CA PRO A 88 -13.40 5.19 -5.75
C PRO A 88 -14.72 5.06 -6.50
N GLN A 89 -14.84 5.62 -7.71
CA GLN A 89 -16.08 5.57 -8.48
C GLN A 89 -16.60 4.14 -8.66
N SER A 90 -17.84 3.90 -8.23
CA SER A 90 -18.51 2.61 -8.32
C SER A 90 -20.02 2.80 -8.52
N ASN A 91 -20.65 1.88 -9.25
CA ASN A 91 -22.10 1.82 -9.46
C ASN A 91 -22.82 1.07 -8.32
N ALA A 92 -22.14 0.82 -7.20
CA ALA A 92 -22.70 0.12 -6.07
C ALA A 92 -23.84 0.91 -5.40
N GLU A 93 -24.92 0.21 -5.06
CA GLU A 93 -26.05 0.83 -4.35
C GLU A 93 -25.74 1.02 -2.86
N TYR A 94 -24.82 0.22 -2.32
CA TYR A 94 -24.44 0.28 -0.91
C TYR A 94 -22.93 0.12 -0.70
N VAL A 95 -22.46 0.69 0.39
CA VAL A 95 -21.17 0.36 1.01
C VAL A 95 -21.42 -0.48 2.25
N VAL A 96 -20.63 -1.53 2.41
CA VAL A 96 -20.63 -2.39 3.58
C VAL A 96 -19.38 -2.08 4.40
N CYS A 97 -19.55 -1.92 5.71
CA CYS A 97 -18.46 -1.85 6.66
C CYS A 97 -18.53 -3.07 7.59
N ARG A 98 -17.42 -3.80 7.75
CA ARG A 98 -17.30 -4.83 8.79
C ARG A 98 -16.20 -4.45 9.75
N TYR A 99 -16.49 -4.54 11.03
CA TYR A 99 -15.52 -4.27 12.07
C TYR A 99 -15.56 -5.32 13.17
N THR A 100 -14.40 -5.53 13.78
CA THR A 100 -14.23 -6.42 14.92
C THR A 100 -13.72 -5.60 16.09
N PHE A 101 -14.53 -5.45 17.14
CA PHE A 101 -14.20 -4.56 18.26
C PHE A 101 -13.73 -5.34 19.48
N ILE A 102 -12.41 -5.31 19.76
CA ILE A 102 -11.68 -5.84 20.94
C ILE A 102 -11.84 -7.36 21.19
N ASN A 103 -12.98 -7.97 20.87
CA ASN A 103 -13.27 -9.39 20.95
C ASN A 103 -13.67 -9.94 19.58
N PRO A 104 -12.94 -10.92 19.02
CA PRO A 104 -13.22 -11.50 17.71
C PRO A 104 -14.56 -12.25 17.60
N LYS A 105 -15.24 -12.53 18.73
CA LYS A 105 -16.58 -13.15 18.73
C LYS A 105 -17.71 -12.17 18.41
N LEU A 106 -17.43 -10.87 18.33
CA LEU A 106 -18.41 -9.80 18.09
C LEU A 106 -18.13 -9.10 16.75
N ASP A 107 -18.10 -9.89 15.68
CA ASP A 107 -17.96 -9.37 14.33
C ASP A 107 -19.26 -8.69 13.90
N GLN A 108 -19.18 -7.43 13.48
CA GLN A 108 -20.34 -6.61 13.13
C GLN A 108 -20.25 -6.19 11.68
N THR A 109 -21.32 -6.45 10.91
CA THR A 109 -21.43 -6.03 9.50
C THR A 109 -22.56 -5.02 9.37
N ILE A 110 -22.24 -3.85 8.83
CA ILE A 110 -23.13 -2.69 8.71
C ILE A 110 -23.29 -2.36 7.24
N LEU A 111 -24.52 -2.07 6.83
CA LEU A 111 -24.85 -1.57 5.51
C LEU A 111 -25.10 -0.05 5.54
N SER A 112 -24.59 0.68 4.56
CA SER A 112 -24.93 2.10 4.34
C SER A 112 -26.43 2.25 4.13
N GLU A 113 -26.98 3.40 4.54
CA GLU A 113 -28.37 3.75 4.24
C GLU A 113 -28.53 4.08 2.75
N LYS A 114 -29.72 3.80 2.19
CA LYS A 114 -30.06 4.24 0.83
C LYS A 114 -30.12 5.76 0.83
N SER A 115 -29.37 6.41 -0.05
CA SER A 115 -29.56 7.84 -0.30
C SER A 115 -30.99 8.07 -0.79
N SER A 116 -31.80 8.84 -0.04
CA SER A 116 -33.14 9.24 -0.47
C SER A 116 -33.00 10.17 -1.67
N THR A 117 -33.20 9.66 -2.87
CA THR A 117 -33.10 10.45 -4.09
C THR A 117 -34.36 11.30 -4.26
N ASN A 118 -34.27 12.58 -3.91
CA ASN A 118 -35.06 13.60 -4.57
C ASN A 118 -34.10 14.69 -5.06
N ASN A 119 -34.19 14.97 -6.36
CA ASN A 119 -33.54 16.00 -7.15
C ASN A 119 -32.27 15.58 -7.90
N ASP A 120 -32.43 15.63 -9.21
CA ASP A 120 -31.41 15.61 -10.25
C ASP A 120 -30.43 16.76 -10.03
N ASN A 121 -29.19 16.42 -9.71
CA ASN A 121 -28.02 17.26 -9.95
C ASN A 121 -26.80 16.31 -10.01
N GLU A 122 -26.12 16.32 -11.15
CA GLU A 122 -25.03 15.41 -11.58
C GLU A 122 -23.70 15.56 -10.79
N GLN A 123 -23.76 16.02 -9.54
CA GLN A 123 -22.62 16.07 -8.63
C GLN A 123 -23.04 15.64 -7.22
N LYS A 124 -23.69 14.47 -7.11
CA LYS A 124 -23.98 13.89 -5.80
C LYS A 124 -22.67 13.67 -5.04
N SER A 125 -22.57 14.34 -3.90
CA SER A 125 -21.53 14.19 -2.89
C SER A 125 -21.20 12.72 -2.68
N ARG A 126 -19.90 12.38 -2.81
CA ARG A 126 -19.31 11.05 -2.63
C ARG A 126 -19.40 10.60 -1.17
N GLN A 127 -20.60 10.47 -0.61
CA GLN A 127 -20.84 10.30 0.81
C GLN A 127 -21.89 9.21 1.03
N PHE A 128 -21.49 8.14 1.73
CA PHE A 128 -22.35 7.06 2.19
C PHE A 128 -22.56 7.21 3.68
N SER A 129 -23.81 7.36 4.14
CA SER A 129 -24.14 7.50 5.56
C SER A 129 -24.46 6.15 6.19
N PHE A 130 -24.03 5.97 7.43
CA PHE A 130 -24.32 4.81 8.26
C PHE A 130 -25.06 5.28 9.50
N ASN A 131 -26.17 4.65 9.81
CA ASN A 131 -26.85 4.81 11.09
C ASN A 131 -26.49 3.64 11.99
N HIS A 132 -25.21 3.62 12.38
CA HIS A 132 -24.65 2.58 13.24
C HIS A 132 -24.10 3.15 14.52
N GLU A 133 -24.54 2.57 15.63
CA GLU A 133 -24.09 2.92 16.97
C GLU A 133 -24.31 1.72 17.90
N ASN A 134 -23.22 1.20 18.46
CA ASN A 134 -23.23 0.09 19.40
C ASN A 134 -22.54 0.50 20.71
N GLU A 135 -23.09 0.04 21.83
CA GLU A 135 -22.53 0.23 23.16
C GLU A 135 -21.92 -1.09 23.66
N TYR A 136 -20.69 -1.00 24.17
CA TYR A 136 -19.94 -2.11 24.73
C TYR A 136 -19.59 -1.81 26.18
N ILE A 137 -19.89 -2.74 27.08
CA ILE A 137 -19.58 -2.63 28.50
C ILE A 137 -18.45 -3.60 28.80
N PHE A 138 -17.35 -3.09 29.36
CA PHE A 138 -16.21 -3.90 29.76
C PHE A 138 -15.92 -3.74 31.24
N PRO A 139 -15.53 -4.82 31.94
CA PRO A 139 -14.95 -4.69 33.26
C PRO A 139 -13.56 -4.04 33.15
N MET A 140 -13.27 -3.06 34.01
CA MET A 140 -11.99 -2.35 34.06
C MET A 140 -10.93 -3.24 34.74
N THR A 141 -10.40 -4.20 33.98
CA THR A 141 -9.31 -5.09 34.40
C THR A 141 -7.99 -4.67 33.75
N ASP A 142 -6.86 -5.03 34.37
CA ASP A 142 -5.53 -4.79 33.79
C ASP A 142 -5.38 -5.46 32.40
N GLN A 143 -6.04 -6.61 32.20
CA GLN A 143 -6.09 -7.29 30.90
C GLN A 143 -6.83 -6.46 29.83
N PHE A 144 -7.95 -5.82 30.18
CA PHE A 144 -8.67 -4.93 29.27
C PHE A 144 -7.83 -3.69 28.92
N LEU A 145 -7.15 -3.10 29.91
CA LEU A 145 -6.25 -1.96 29.70
C LEU A 145 -5.10 -2.32 28.76
N SER A 146 -4.39 -3.43 28.99
CA SER A 146 -3.33 -3.90 28.07
C SER A 146 -3.85 -4.14 26.66
N THR A 147 -5.05 -4.73 26.52
CA THR A 147 -5.67 -4.94 25.21
C THR A 147 -5.95 -3.61 24.51
N CYS A 148 -6.39 -2.56 25.21
CA CYS A 148 -6.60 -1.23 24.62
C CYS A 148 -5.30 -0.57 24.14
N PHE A 149 -4.16 -0.86 24.78
CA PHE A 149 -2.85 -0.35 24.36
C PHE A 149 -2.27 -1.11 23.16
N GLU A 150 -2.50 -2.42 23.08
CA GLU A 150 -1.87 -3.28 22.07
C GLU A 150 -2.77 -3.53 20.85
N SER A 151 -4.09 -3.43 20.98
CA SER A 151 -5.03 -3.79 19.91
C SER A 151 -5.46 -2.62 19.04
N VAL A 152 -5.77 -2.93 17.79
CA VAL A 152 -6.31 -1.99 16.80
C VAL A 152 -7.65 -2.54 16.31
N VAL A 153 -8.62 -1.66 16.08
CA VAL A 153 -9.90 -2.03 15.47
C VAL A 153 -9.72 -2.08 13.95
N SER A 154 -9.80 -3.26 13.36
CA SER A 154 -9.82 -3.41 11.90
C SER A 154 -11.22 -3.12 11.37
N ILE A 155 -11.30 -2.28 10.35
CA ILE A 155 -12.54 -1.98 9.63
C ILE A 155 -12.32 -2.24 8.15
N ASP A 156 -13.02 -3.24 7.62
CA ASP A 156 -13.05 -3.56 6.20
C ASP A 156 -14.20 -2.79 5.54
N VAL A 157 -13.95 -2.16 4.40
CA VAL A 157 -14.94 -1.39 3.65
C VAL A 157 -14.99 -1.89 2.21
N TRP A 158 -16.17 -2.28 1.72
CA TRP A 158 -16.34 -2.73 0.34
C TRP A 158 -17.71 -2.34 -0.24
N TYR A 159 -17.81 -2.45 -1.56
CA TYR A 159 -19.04 -2.17 -2.30
C TYR A 159 -19.95 -3.39 -2.39
N GLN A 160 -21.26 -3.19 -2.22
CA GLN A 160 -22.27 -4.22 -2.49
C GLN A 160 -23.10 -3.84 -3.72
N TYR A 161 -23.07 -4.72 -4.71
CA TYR A 161 -23.84 -4.61 -5.95
C TYR A 161 -25.11 -5.46 -5.83
N ASN A 162 -26.24 -4.98 -6.34
CA ASN A 162 -27.46 -5.78 -6.39
C ASN A 162 -27.27 -6.98 -7.32
N THR A 163 -27.37 -8.18 -6.77
CA THR A 163 -27.56 -9.43 -7.52
C THR A 163 -29.01 -9.56 -7.97
N LYS A 164 -29.47 -8.65 -8.84
CA LYS A 164 -30.68 -8.85 -9.65
C LYS A 164 -30.32 -8.84 -11.12
N SER A 165 -30.10 -10.05 -11.62
CA SER A 165 -30.26 -10.51 -13.00
C SER A 165 -30.22 -9.43 -14.10
N GLN A 166 -29.02 -9.17 -14.64
CA GLN A 166 -28.88 -8.95 -16.09
C GLN A 166 -28.31 -10.23 -16.68
N ALA A 167 -29.19 -11.22 -16.84
CA ALA A 167 -28.90 -12.40 -17.64
C ALA A 167 -28.94 -12.02 -19.13
N ASN A 168 -27.79 -12.22 -19.79
CA ASN A 168 -27.67 -12.85 -21.12
C ASN A 168 -27.60 -12.05 -22.44
N ASP A 169 -27.51 -10.70 -22.47
CA ASP A 169 -27.27 -9.97 -23.74
C ASP A 169 -25.92 -9.22 -23.87
N ILE A 170 -25.02 -9.31 -22.89
CA ILE A 170 -23.82 -8.43 -22.82
C ILE A 170 -22.48 -9.21 -22.82
N ILE A 171 -22.47 -10.50 -23.13
CA ILE A 171 -21.32 -11.37 -22.83
C ILE A 171 -20.09 -11.07 -23.73
N GLN A 172 -20.27 -10.64 -24.99
CA GLN A 172 -19.11 -10.31 -25.85
C GLN A 172 -18.63 -8.86 -25.74
N ASN A 173 -19.54 -7.90 -25.51
CA ASN A 173 -19.14 -6.50 -25.25
C ASN A 173 -18.50 -6.32 -23.87
N ASN A 174 -18.84 -7.17 -22.89
CA ASN A 174 -18.25 -7.09 -21.56
C ASN A 174 -16.80 -7.57 -21.50
N GLU A 175 -16.40 -8.61 -22.22
CA GLU A 175 -15.00 -9.09 -22.15
C GLU A 175 -14.01 -8.09 -22.73
N PHE A 176 -14.31 -7.50 -23.89
CA PHE A 176 -13.47 -6.45 -24.48
C PHE A 176 -13.40 -5.22 -23.58
N ASN A 177 -14.53 -4.79 -23.02
CA ASN A 177 -14.58 -3.68 -22.08
C ASN A 177 -13.83 -3.98 -20.78
N ARG A 178 -13.98 -5.20 -20.22
CA ARG A 178 -13.28 -5.64 -19.01
C ARG A 178 -11.77 -5.68 -19.21
N ARG A 179 -11.31 -6.23 -20.34
CA ARG A 179 -9.90 -6.23 -20.71
C ARG A 179 -9.36 -4.80 -20.88
N ASN A 180 -10.09 -3.91 -21.53
CA ASN A 180 -9.67 -2.52 -21.70
C ASN A 180 -9.62 -1.75 -20.38
N ILE A 181 -10.59 -1.96 -19.49
CA ILE A 181 -10.57 -1.40 -18.13
C ILE A 181 -9.33 -1.90 -17.39
N LEU A 182 -9.05 -3.21 -17.45
CA LEU A 182 -7.87 -3.79 -16.83
C LEU A 182 -6.55 -3.22 -17.40
N ILE A 183 -6.46 -3.04 -18.72
CA ILE A 183 -5.31 -2.39 -19.37
C ILE A 183 -5.14 -0.96 -18.85
N GLN A 184 -6.23 -0.20 -18.72
CA GLN A 184 -6.20 1.16 -18.18
C GLN A 184 -5.77 1.15 -16.71
N GLU A 185 -6.30 0.26 -15.87
CA GLU A 185 -5.90 0.12 -14.48
C GLU A 185 -4.41 -0.18 -14.35
N ILE A 186 -3.91 -1.20 -15.04
CA ILE A 186 -2.49 -1.57 -15.04
C ILE A 186 -1.64 -0.39 -15.54
N SER A 187 -2.07 0.29 -16.61
CA SER A 187 -1.41 1.49 -17.14
C SER A 187 -1.28 2.60 -16.10
N GLN A 188 -2.33 2.87 -15.33
CA GLN A 188 -2.30 3.89 -14.27
C GLN A 188 -1.35 3.51 -13.15
N HIS A 189 -1.37 2.25 -12.68
CA HIS A 189 -0.41 1.78 -11.68
C HIS A 189 1.04 1.93 -12.18
N TRP A 190 1.27 1.63 -13.46
CA TRP A 190 2.56 1.86 -14.08
C TRP A 190 2.95 3.32 -14.11
N LYS A 191 2.02 4.25 -14.38
CA LYS A 191 2.29 5.68 -14.26
C LYS A 191 2.71 5.99 -12.82
N ASP A 192 2.01 5.48 -11.82
CA ASP A 192 2.33 5.79 -10.42
C ASP A 192 3.76 5.41 -10.01
N VAL A 193 4.32 4.36 -10.62
CA VAL A 193 5.67 3.84 -10.35
C VAL A 193 6.70 4.17 -11.44
N LYS A 194 6.37 5.04 -12.39
CA LYS A 194 7.32 5.51 -13.41
C LYS A 194 7.75 6.93 -13.15
N ARG A 195 8.96 7.24 -13.60
CA ARG A 195 9.47 8.62 -13.67
C ARG A 195 10.42 8.72 -14.84
N HIS A 196 10.28 9.80 -15.59
CA HIS A 196 11.15 10.07 -16.72
C HIS A 196 12.31 10.96 -16.27
N VAL A 197 13.52 10.48 -16.52
CA VAL A 197 14.77 11.20 -16.29
C VAL A 197 15.39 11.49 -17.64
N GLN A 198 15.68 12.76 -17.90
CA GLN A 198 16.44 13.19 -19.05
C GLN A 198 17.93 12.98 -18.75
N PHE A 199 18.60 12.25 -19.62
CA PHE A 199 20.06 12.14 -19.66
C PHE A 199 20.56 12.88 -20.90
N SER A 200 21.46 13.85 -20.72
CA SER A 200 22.10 14.57 -21.81
C SER A 200 23.62 14.43 -21.76
N VAL A 201 24.23 14.33 -22.94
CA VAL A 201 25.67 14.25 -23.14
C VAL A 201 26.06 15.30 -24.16
N GLU A 202 27.02 16.15 -23.81
CA GLU A 202 27.61 17.15 -24.68
C GLU A 202 29.13 16.95 -24.73
N ILE A 203 29.72 17.11 -25.91
CA ILE A 203 31.17 17.11 -26.08
C ILE A 203 31.62 18.55 -26.20
N HIS A 204 32.52 18.97 -25.32
CA HIS A 204 33.12 20.30 -25.37
C HIS A 204 34.58 20.20 -25.84
N GLU A 205 34.98 21.12 -26.71
CA GLU A 205 36.35 21.28 -27.19
C GLU A 205 37.00 22.55 -26.62
N LEU A 206 38.30 22.47 -26.35
CA LEU A 206 39.09 23.61 -25.88
C LEU A 206 39.46 24.49 -27.08
N ASP A 207 38.90 25.70 -27.11
CA ASP A 207 39.17 26.69 -28.15
C ASP A 207 40.56 27.34 -27.97
N LEU A 208 41.03 28.06 -28.99
CA LEU A 208 42.33 28.76 -28.99
C LEU A 208 42.44 29.83 -27.87
N LEU A 209 41.30 30.30 -27.38
CA LEU A 209 41.19 31.23 -26.25
C LEU A 209 41.21 30.53 -24.87
N GLY A 210 41.42 29.21 -24.84
CA GLY A 210 41.41 28.41 -23.60
C GLY A 210 40.02 28.19 -23.00
N GLN A 211 38.95 28.41 -23.78
CA GLN A 211 37.56 28.24 -23.34
C GLN A 211 36.97 26.95 -23.90
N TRP A 212 36.24 26.23 -23.06
CA TRP A 212 35.51 25.04 -23.46
C TRP A 212 34.19 25.40 -24.13
N LYS A 213 34.00 24.99 -25.39
CA LYS A 213 32.78 25.25 -26.17
C LYS A 213 32.15 23.95 -26.66
N PRO A 214 30.82 23.86 -26.76
CA PRO A 214 30.15 22.70 -27.32
C PRO A 214 30.51 22.48 -28.79
N VAL A 215 30.69 21.22 -29.14
CA VAL A 215 30.96 20.76 -30.51
C VAL A 215 29.69 20.86 -31.33
N GLU A 216 29.84 21.23 -32.61
CA GLU A 216 28.72 21.23 -33.56
C GLU A 216 28.22 19.79 -33.80
N VAL A 217 26.92 19.60 -33.61
CA VAL A 217 26.23 18.33 -33.83
C VAL A 217 25.28 18.46 -35.01
N ASP A 218 25.48 17.63 -36.03
CA ASP A 218 24.53 17.49 -37.13
C ASP A 218 23.49 16.42 -36.76
N ALA A 219 22.29 16.86 -36.41
CA ALA A 219 21.19 15.99 -36.04
C ALA A 219 20.49 15.47 -37.30
N GLN A 220 20.66 14.17 -37.57
CA GLN A 220 19.99 13.49 -38.68
C GLN A 220 19.00 12.46 -38.12
N GLU A 221 17.77 12.43 -38.66
CA GLU A 221 16.70 11.53 -38.19
C GLU A 221 17.08 10.04 -38.21
N LYS A 222 18.03 9.65 -39.08
CA LYS A 222 18.51 8.26 -39.19
C LYS A 222 19.53 7.87 -38.11
N ILE A 223 20.02 8.82 -37.32
CA ILE A 223 21.13 8.61 -36.38
C ILE A 223 20.59 8.57 -34.95
N ILE A 224 20.45 7.35 -34.44
CA ILE A 224 19.99 7.05 -33.08
C ILE A 224 21.03 7.34 -31.99
N SER A 225 22.26 7.71 -32.34
CA SER A 225 23.36 8.04 -31.41
C SER A 225 23.45 9.53 -31.04
N GLY A 226 22.38 10.30 -31.25
CA GLY A 226 22.33 11.73 -30.90
C GLY A 226 23.01 12.67 -31.89
N GLY A 227 23.32 12.21 -33.11
CA GLY A 227 23.85 13.02 -34.21
C GLY A 227 25.35 12.82 -34.52
N ILE A 228 25.86 13.56 -35.52
CA ILE A 228 27.26 13.52 -35.94
C ILE A 228 28.02 14.69 -35.31
N TYR A 229 28.98 14.38 -34.45
CA TYR A 229 29.84 15.37 -33.79
C TYR A 229 31.02 15.75 -34.67
N ARG A 230 31.16 17.03 -35.02
CA ARG A 230 32.27 17.55 -35.84
C ARG A 230 33.49 17.92 -35.00
N LEU A 231 34.23 16.91 -34.57
CA LEU A 231 35.41 17.07 -33.73
C LEU A 231 36.61 17.61 -34.51
N LYS A 232 37.34 18.57 -33.93
CA LYS A 232 38.59 19.10 -34.48
C LYS A 232 39.79 18.27 -34.01
N GLN A 233 40.72 18.02 -34.91
CA GLN A 233 41.94 17.28 -34.58
C GLN A 233 42.85 18.12 -33.67
N GLY A 234 43.49 17.48 -32.68
CA GLY A 234 44.50 18.11 -31.82
C GLY A 234 43.95 18.95 -30.66
N GLN A 235 42.64 19.19 -30.57
CA GLN A 235 42.04 19.89 -29.44
C GLN A 235 41.67 18.92 -28.29
N SER A 236 41.93 19.34 -27.05
CA SER A 236 41.45 18.66 -25.85
C SER A 236 39.92 18.65 -25.83
N LYS A 237 39.35 17.52 -25.39
CA LYS A 237 37.90 17.29 -25.34
C LYS A 237 37.50 16.95 -23.91
N ARG A 238 36.31 17.39 -23.50
CA ARG A 238 35.67 16.95 -22.25
C ARG A 238 34.24 16.53 -22.54
N LEU A 239 33.77 15.50 -21.85
CA LEU A 239 32.36 15.17 -21.81
C LEU A 239 31.68 15.97 -20.71
N VAL A 240 30.52 16.53 -21.02
CA VAL A 240 29.61 17.16 -20.07
C VAL A 240 28.36 16.30 -20.04
N ILE A 241 28.03 15.77 -18.88
CA ILE A 241 26.90 14.89 -18.68
C ILE A 241 25.96 15.54 -17.67
N GLN A 242 24.68 15.57 -17.99
CA GLN A 242 23.66 16.11 -17.10
C GLN A 242 22.50 15.14 -16.98
N LEU A 243 22.03 14.96 -15.75
CA LEU A 243 20.79 14.26 -15.44
C LEU A 243 19.79 15.28 -14.93
N ARG A 244 18.60 15.29 -15.54
CA ARG A 244 17.52 16.18 -15.13
C ARG A 244 16.22 15.42 -15.04
N ILE A 245 15.52 15.58 -13.94
CA ILE A 245 14.15 15.08 -13.85
C ILE A 245 13.25 15.95 -14.73
N ILE A 246 12.46 15.32 -15.60
CA ILE A 246 11.53 16.02 -16.48
C ILE A 246 10.37 16.56 -15.62
N PRO A 247 10.14 17.90 -15.57
CA PRO A 247 9.01 18.48 -14.87
C PRO A 247 7.70 18.00 -15.51
N ARG A 248 6.73 17.54 -14.71
CA ARG A 248 5.49 16.84 -15.14
C ARG A 248 5.68 15.39 -15.61
N SER A 249 6.79 14.75 -15.28
CA SER A 249 6.83 13.29 -15.31
C SER A 249 5.87 12.71 -14.25
N ASP A 250 5.44 11.48 -14.52
CA ASP A 250 4.67 10.60 -13.65
C ASP A 250 5.11 10.65 -12.15
N PRO A 251 4.20 10.37 -11.20
CA PRO A 251 4.26 10.88 -9.83
C PRO A 251 5.31 10.22 -8.91
N MET A 252 6.06 9.20 -9.36
CA MET A 252 6.99 8.50 -8.48
C MET A 252 8.03 9.48 -7.89
N PRO A 253 8.19 9.63 -6.56
CA PRO A 253 9.02 10.67 -5.94
C PRO A 253 10.53 10.35 -5.96
N LEU A 254 11.11 10.00 -7.11
CA LEU A 254 12.57 9.93 -7.26
C LEU A 254 13.25 11.30 -7.11
N LEU A 255 14.39 11.31 -6.44
CA LEU A 255 15.31 12.44 -6.38
C LEU A 255 16.64 11.98 -6.95
N LEU A 256 17.20 12.76 -7.88
CA LEU A 256 18.56 12.55 -8.34
C LEU A 256 19.50 13.07 -7.25
N HIS A 257 20.42 12.23 -6.81
CA HIS A 257 21.38 12.57 -5.77
C HIS A 257 22.72 13.01 -6.37
N GLU A 258 23.47 12.06 -6.93
CA GLU A 258 24.79 12.30 -7.51
C GLU A 258 25.07 11.33 -8.68
N VAL A 259 26.00 11.72 -9.56
CA VAL A 259 26.58 10.82 -10.57
C VAL A 259 27.87 10.24 -10.00
N ARG A 260 27.89 8.94 -9.71
CA ARG A 260 29.04 8.26 -9.06
C ARG A 260 30.20 8.01 -10.01
N SER A 261 29.90 7.56 -11.22
CA SER A 261 30.89 7.26 -12.24
C SER A 261 30.32 7.51 -13.62
N VAL A 262 31.22 7.80 -14.56
CA VAL A 262 30.95 7.92 -15.98
C VAL A 262 32.00 7.08 -16.68
N GLU A 263 31.54 6.12 -17.47
CA GLU A 263 32.41 5.22 -18.22
C GLU A 263 32.11 5.37 -19.71
N ILE A 264 33.17 5.37 -20.52
CA ILE A 264 33.08 5.45 -21.97
C ILE A 264 33.54 4.11 -22.51
N GLY A 265 32.67 3.40 -23.22
CA GLY A 265 33.02 2.16 -23.89
C GLY A 265 33.97 2.39 -25.08
N SER A 266 34.41 1.29 -25.69
CA SER A 266 35.25 1.33 -26.89
C SER A 266 34.51 1.93 -28.09
N ILE A 267 35.24 2.58 -28.98
CA ILE A 267 34.71 3.05 -30.26
C ILE A 267 34.33 1.84 -31.11
N THR A 268 33.08 1.79 -31.55
CA THR A 268 32.57 0.75 -32.46
C THR A 268 32.11 1.40 -33.75
N THR A 269 32.44 0.78 -34.88
CA THR A 269 31.95 1.18 -36.20
C THR A 269 30.72 0.36 -36.56
N LYS A 270 29.59 1.01 -36.84
CA LYS A 270 28.36 0.37 -37.31
C LYS A 270 27.95 0.91 -38.67
N SER A 271 27.28 0.08 -39.48
CA SER A 271 26.65 0.54 -40.72
C SER A 271 25.40 1.36 -40.40
N ILE A 272 25.20 2.48 -41.10
CA ILE A 272 24.00 3.33 -40.97
C ILE A 272 22.71 2.55 -41.33
N HIS A 273 22.84 1.44 -42.06
CA HIS A 273 21.72 0.61 -42.50
C HIS A 273 21.38 -0.55 -41.55
N GLU A 274 22.15 -0.77 -40.48
CA GLU A 274 21.84 -1.81 -39.50
C GLU A 274 20.89 -1.25 -38.42
N PRO A 275 19.66 -1.76 -38.31
CA PRO A 275 18.72 -1.36 -37.27
C PRO A 275 19.13 -2.05 -35.96
N CYS A 276 20.06 -1.45 -35.23
CA CYS A 276 20.38 -1.89 -33.88
C CYS A 276 19.90 -0.80 -32.93
N GLN A 277 18.83 -1.07 -32.19
CA GLN A 277 18.39 -0.18 -31.12
C GLN A 277 19.60 0.08 -30.19
N LEU A 278 19.94 1.34 -29.93
CA LEU A 278 21.05 1.72 -29.03
C LEU A 278 20.54 2.07 -27.62
N ASP A 279 19.26 1.83 -27.37
CA ASP A 279 18.62 2.11 -26.09
C ASP A 279 19.10 1.12 -25.02
N SER A 280 20.02 1.53 -24.14
CA SER A 280 20.51 0.69 -23.05
C SER A 280 19.45 0.30 -22.01
N TYR A 281 18.21 0.83 -22.08
CA TYR A 281 17.04 0.23 -21.42
C TYR A 281 16.61 -1.04 -22.18
N GLN A 282 17.54 -1.97 -22.30
CA GLN A 282 17.55 -3.00 -23.33
C GLN A 282 17.29 -4.36 -22.70
N ASP A 283 16.05 -4.84 -22.84
CA ASP A 283 15.57 -6.20 -22.59
C ASP A 283 15.88 -6.88 -21.25
N GLU A 284 17.13 -6.96 -20.79
CA GLU A 284 17.55 -7.67 -19.58
C GLU A 284 16.89 -7.12 -18.31
N ASP A 285 16.89 -5.81 -18.10
CA ASP A 285 16.24 -5.19 -16.93
C ASP A 285 14.72 -5.36 -16.98
N LEU A 286 14.14 -5.23 -18.18
CA LEU A 286 12.71 -5.48 -18.40
C LEU A 286 12.35 -6.96 -18.23
N GLN A 287 13.23 -7.87 -18.63
CA GLN A 287 13.11 -9.31 -18.42
C GLN A 287 13.22 -9.64 -16.93
N CYS A 288 14.15 -9.02 -16.20
CA CYS A 288 14.27 -9.16 -14.75
C CYS A 288 13.00 -8.69 -14.05
N LEU A 289 12.48 -7.53 -14.46
CA LEU A 289 11.23 -7.00 -13.94
C LEU A 289 10.05 -7.93 -14.25
N ARG A 290 9.93 -8.41 -15.49
CA ARG A 290 8.90 -9.37 -15.91
C ARG A 290 9.01 -10.68 -15.12
N ALA A 291 10.20 -11.23 -14.95
CA ALA A 291 10.42 -12.45 -14.19
C ALA A 291 9.97 -12.29 -12.74
N LYS A 292 10.30 -11.16 -12.11
CA LYS A 292 9.81 -10.83 -10.75
C LYS A 292 8.29 -10.71 -10.72
N TRP A 293 7.71 -9.98 -11.66
CA TRP A 293 6.25 -9.81 -11.75
C TRP A 293 5.56 -11.17 -11.95
N PHE A 294 6.02 -11.99 -12.88
CA PHE A 294 5.50 -13.34 -13.13
C PHE A 294 5.66 -14.26 -11.92
N SER A 295 6.75 -14.15 -11.17
CA SER A 295 6.89 -14.87 -9.89
C SER A 295 5.81 -14.48 -8.88
N TYR A 296 5.46 -13.20 -8.78
CA TYR A 296 4.37 -12.75 -7.90
C TYR A 296 2.99 -13.19 -8.39
N ILE A 297 2.75 -13.12 -9.70
CA ILE A 297 1.52 -13.61 -10.34
C ILE A 297 1.35 -15.11 -10.04
N GLU A 298 2.39 -15.92 -10.24
CA GLU A 298 2.32 -17.37 -9.99
C GLU A 298 2.08 -17.69 -8.52
N LYS A 299 2.75 -16.98 -7.59
CA LYS A 299 2.49 -17.13 -6.15
C LYS A 299 1.03 -16.80 -5.80
N ARG A 300 0.48 -15.74 -6.38
CA ARG A 300 -0.92 -15.34 -6.15
C ARG A 300 -1.89 -16.34 -6.76
N LYS A 301 -1.59 -16.87 -7.95
CA LYS A 301 -2.35 -17.95 -8.60
C LYS A 301 -2.42 -19.20 -7.72
N ILE A 302 -1.28 -19.71 -7.25
CA ILE A 302 -1.21 -20.90 -6.38
C ILE A 302 -2.02 -20.67 -5.10
N TYR A 303 -1.93 -19.47 -4.51
CA TYR A 303 -2.74 -19.10 -3.35
C TYR A 303 -4.25 -19.13 -3.64
N LEU A 304 -4.68 -18.53 -4.75
CA LEU A 304 -6.10 -18.52 -5.16
C LEU A 304 -6.61 -19.93 -5.43
N GLU A 305 -5.85 -20.75 -6.16
CA GLU A 305 -6.18 -22.15 -6.44
C GLU A 305 -6.30 -22.95 -5.14
N SER A 306 -5.41 -22.75 -4.17
CA SER A 306 -5.52 -23.39 -2.85
C SER A 306 -6.80 -22.97 -2.11
N GLN A 307 -7.16 -21.68 -2.13
CA GLN A 307 -8.40 -21.20 -1.50
C GLN A 307 -9.65 -21.77 -2.18
N ILE A 308 -9.65 -21.84 -3.51
CA ILE A 308 -10.75 -22.43 -4.29
C ILE A 308 -10.87 -23.92 -3.96
N ASN A 309 -9.76 -24.66 -3.96
CA ASN A 309 -9.77 -26.09 -3.64
C ASN A 309 -10.30 -26.34 -2.21
N ASN A 310 -9.84 -25.57 -1.22
CA ASN A 310 -10.31 -25.68 0.17
C ASN A 310 -11.83 -25.45 0.30
N LEU A 311 -12.40 -24.50 -0.46
CA LEU A 311 -13.84 -24.27 -0.48
C LEU A 311 -14.57 -25.38 -1.25
N SER A 312 -13.96 -25.91 -2.31
CA SER A 312 -14.55 -26.97 -3.13
C SER A 312 -14.70 -28.31 -2.39
N GLU A 313 -13.77 -28.62 -1.48
CA GLU A 313 -13.76 -29.84 -0.67
C GLU A 313 -14.81 -29.83 0.46
N GLN A 314 -15.41 -28.68 0.76
CA GLN A 314 -16.45 -28.56 1.79
C GLN A 314 -17.76 -29.20 1.31
N THR A 315 -18.28 -30.14 2.10
CA THR A 315 -19.51 -30.89 1.79
C THR A 315 -20.80 -30.09 2.02
N ASN A 316 -20.78 -29.11 2.93
CA ASN A 316 -21.92 -28.24 3.23
C ASN A 316 -21.57 -26.78 2.92
N LYS A 317 -21.72 -26.37 1.66
CA LYS A 317 -21.45 -24.99 1.23
C LYS A 317 -22.61 -24.05 1.61
N THR A 318 -22.31 -22.95 2.30
CA THR A 318 -23.29 -21.87 2.49
C THR A 318 -23.39 -21.01 1.22
N GLN A 319 -24.45 -20.19 1.10
CA GLN A 319 -24.56 -19.22 0.01
C GLN A 319 -23.39 -18.23 -0.03
N ILE A 320 -22.81 -17.92 1.14
CA ILE A 320 -21.63 -17.07 1.27
C ILE A 320 -20.40 -17.77 0.69
N ASP A 321 -20.24 -19.08 0.95
CA ASP A 321 -19.12 -19.86 0.40
C ASP A 321 -19.20 -19.97 -1.12
N ILE A 322 -20.40 -20.18 -1.66
CA ILE A 322 -20.64 -20.20 -3.11
C ILE A 322 -20.30 -18.84 -3.73
N HIS A 323 -20.72 -17.73 -3.10
CA HIS A 323 -20.41 -16.40 -3.57
C HIS A 323 -18.90 -16.10 -3.51
N ARG A 324 -18.24 -16.51 -2.42
CA ARG A 324 -16.79 -16.37 -2.25
C ARG A 324 -16.02 -17.17 -3.28
N GLU A 325 -16.42 -18.41 -3.55
CA GLU A 325 -15.84 -19.26 -4.59
C GLU A 325 -15.96 -18.61 -5.97
N SER A 326 -17.13 -18.03 -6.28
CA SER A 326 -17.33 -17.26 -7.52
C SER A 326 -16.40 -16.06 -7.64
N ILE A 327 -16.15 -15.31 -6.56
CA ILE A 327 -15.23 -14.17 -6.55
C ILE A 327 -13.79 -14.64 -6.77
N LEU A 328 -13.36 -15.71 -6.10
CA LEU A 328 -12.01 -16.26 -6.24
C LEU A 328 -11.75 -16.74 -7.67
N LEU A 329 -12.74 -17.40 -8.30
CA LEU A 329 -12.66 -17.80 -9.71
C LEU A 329 -12.55 -16.58 -10.63
N GLN A 330 -13.32 -15.52 -10.38
CA GLN A 330 -13.22 -14.28 -11.16
C GLN A 330 -11.85 -13.62 -11.00
N GLU A 331 -11.28 -13.61 -9.79
CA GLU A 331 -9.94 -13.08 -9.53
C GLU A 331 -8.86 -13.90 -10.25
N LEU A 332 -9.02 -15.24 -10.30
CA LEU A 332 -8.11 -16.12 -11.05
C LEU A 332 -8.13 -15.81 -12.56
N VAL A 333 -9.31 -15.60 -13.15
CA VAL A 333 -9.45 -15.19 -14.56
C VAL A 333 -8.80 -13.81 -14.78
N ARG A 334 -9.05 -12.85 -13.90
CA ARG A 334 -8.40 -11.52 -13.96
C ARG A 334 -6.88 -11.64 -13.92
N LEU A 335 -6.35 -12.46 -13.02
CA LEU A 335 -4.91 -12.65 -12.88
C LEU A 335 -4.27 -13.26 -14.13
N ALA A 336 -4.96 -14.20 -14.80
CA ALA A 336 -4.52 -14.73 -16.09
C ALA A 336 -4.49 -13.65 -17.19
N GLU A 337 -5.41 -12.69 -17.16
CA GLU A 337 -5.38 -11.55 -18.07
C GLU A 337 -4.29 -10.54 -17.77
N GLU A 338 -4.04 -10.24 -16.50
CA GLU A 338 -2.92 -9.41 -16.08
C GLU A 338 -1.60 -10.00 -16.59
N HIS A 339 -1.43 -11.31 -16.44
CA HIS A 339 -0.29 -12.04 -17.01
C HIS A 339 -0.18 -11.86 -18.53
N ASN A 340 -1.29 -12.01 -19.25
CA ASN A 340 -1.32 -11.85 -20.71
C ASN A 340 -1.00 -10.41 -21.14
N ILE A 341 -1.51 -9.40 -20.44
CA ILE A 341 -1.23 -7.98 -20.71
C ILE A 341 0.24 -7.66 -20.43
N ALA A 342 0.81 -8.19 -19.35
CA ALA A 342 2.22 -8.01 -19.02
C ALA A 342 3.16 -8.70 -20.03
N SER A 343 2.75 -9.86 -20.55
CA SER A 343 3.46 -10.60 -21.59
C SER A 343 3.39 -9.90 -22.95
N PHE A 344 2.21 -9.38 -23.30
CA PHE A 344 1.92 -8.75 -24.59
C PHE A 344 1.25 -7.38 -24.36
N PRO A 345 2.03 -6.35 -23.99
CA PRO A 345 1.48 -5.05 -23.69
C PRO A 345 0.81 -4.42 -24.92
N PRO A 346 -0.44 -3.94 -24.81
CA PRO A 346 -1.13 -3.29 -25.93
C PRO A 346 -0.42 -2.03 -26.39
N SER A 347 -0.53 -1.72 -27.69
CA SER A 347 -0.05 -0.47 -28.26
C SER A 347 -0.58 0.75 -27.49
N SER A 348 0.29 1.74 -27.25
CA SER A 348 -0.05 3.00 -26.55
C SER A 348 -0.59 2.85 -25.12
N SER A 349 -0.55 1.64 -24.53
CA SER A 349 -0.97 1.42 -23.14
C SER A 349 -0.02 2.05 -22.12
N GLY A 350 1.21 2.36 -22.51
CA GLY A 350 2.26 2.84 -21.60
C GLY A 350 2.79 1.76 -20.66
N ILE A 351 2.42 0.49 -20.84
CA ILE A 351 2.97 -0.63 -20.08
C ILE A 351 4.39 -0.96 -20.64
N PRO A 352 5.42 -1.16 -19.78
CA PRO A 352 6.78 -1.42 -20.24
C PRO A 352 6.92 -2.69 -21.10
N GLY A 353 7.90 -2.68 -22.01
CA GLY A 353 8.31 -3.86 -22.78
C GLY A 353 7.53 -4.12 -24.07
N LYS A 354 6.82 -3.11 -24.59
CA LYS A 354 6.43 -3.14 -26.01
C LYS A 354 7.71 -3.02 -26.85
N LEU A 355 7.91 -3.93 -27.79
CA LEU A 355 8.85 -3.70 -28.89
C LEU A 355 8.33 -2.51 -29.70
N PHE A 356 9.13 -1.46 -29.82
CA PHE A 356 8.85 -0.42 -30.80
C PHE A 356 8.94 -1.08 -32.19
N GLU A 357 7.78 -1.30 -32.82
CA GLU A 357 7.69 -1.60 -34.26
C GLU A 357 8.00 -0.34 -35.08
#